data_AF-A0A9Q1BFQ1-F1
#
_entry.id   AF-A0A9Q1BFQ1-F1
#
_cell.length_a   1.000
_cell.length_b   1.000
_cell.length_c   1.000
_cell.angle_alpha   90.00
_cell.angle_beta   90.00
_cell.angle_gamma   90.00
#
_symmetry.space_group_name_H-M   'P 1'
#
loop_
_entity.id
_entity.type
_entity.pdbx_description
1 polymer ?
#
loop_
_entity_poly.entity_id
_entity_poly.type
_entity_poly.pdbx_seq_one_letter_code
_entity_poly.pdbx_strand_id
1 'polypeptide(L)'
;MRAIDIEDFLSDIRLSRLCTDPAVDVRDLVEQYSNELSLLLDKHAPSYLKTVVLRPHQPWFSNDILRAKRARRAAERKWLLSGSFLDYI
;
A
#
# COMPACT_ATOMS: atom_id res chain seq x y z
N MET A 1 4.69 0.15 -0.72
CA MET A 1 3.44 -0.06 -1.45
C MET A 1 3.46 0.96 -2.55
N ARG A 2 3.22 0.56 -3.81
CA ARG A 2 2.87 1.59 -4.81
C ARG A 2 1.55 2.18 -4.35
N ALA A 3 1.48 3.51 -4.28
CA ALA A 3 0.22 4.17 -4.06
C ALA A 3 -0.64 3.94 -5.31
N ILE A 4 -1.94 3.70 -5.11
CA ILE A 4 -2.89 3.66 -6.22
C ILE A 4 -2.93 5.07 -6.82
N ASP A 5 -2.81 5.18 -8.13
CA ASP A 5 -3.09 6.44 -8.82
C ASP A 5 -4.61 6.64 -8.84
N ILE A 6 -5.07 7.60 -8.04
CA ILE A 6 -6.49 7.82 -7.83
C ILE A 6 -7.15 8.34 -9.11
N GLU A 7 -6.46 9.17 -9.89
CA GLU A 7 -7.05 9.75 -11.10
C GLU A 7 -7.21 8.68 -12.18
N ASP A 8 -6.18 7.85 -12.36
CA ASP A 8 -6.21 6.75 -13.33
C ASP A 8 -7.28 5.71 -12.93
N PHE A 9 -7.37 5.37 -11.64
CA PHE A 9 -8.39 4.47 -11.11
C PHE A 9 -9.82 5.00 -11.33
N LEU A 10 -10.06 6.29 -11.05
CA LEU A 10 -11.36 6.91 -11.30
C LEU A 10 -11.68 6.98 -12.79
N SER A 11 -10.68 7.20 -13.65
CA SER A 11 -10.85 7.21 -15.10
C SER A 11 -11.30 5.82 -15.60
N ASP A 12 -10.65 4.76 -15.12
CA ASP A 12 -10.99 3.39 -15.51
C ASP A 12 -12.35 2.95 -14.97
N ILE A 13 -12.73 3.39 -13.75
CA ILE A 13 -14.10 3.14 -13.23
C ILE A 13 -15.14 3.75 -14.17
N ARG A 14 -14.92 4.97 -14.64
CA ARG A 14 -15.86 5.65 -15.55
C ARG A 14 -15.96 4.95 -16.91
N LEU A 15 -14.86 4.35 -17.37
CA LEU A 15 -14.79 3.60 -18.62
C LEU A 15 -15.25 2.15 -18.48
N SER A 16 -15.37 1.64 -17.25
CA SER A 16 -15.76 0.25 -16.98
C SER A 16 -17.15 -0.07 -17.54
N ARG A 17 -17.39 -1.35 -17.78
CA ARG A 17 -18.67 -1.80 -18.35
C ARG A 17 -19.84 -1.51 -17.40
N LEU A 18 -19.59 -1.39 -16.10
CA LEU A 18 -20.58 -0.96 -15.11
C LEU A 18 -21.21 0.41 -15.44
N CYS A 19 -20.42 1.33 -16.01
CA CYS A 19 -20.87 2.68 -16.32
C CYS A 19 -21.32 2.85 -17.78
N THR A 20 -20.74 2.07 -18.69
CA THR A 20 -20.92 2.21 -20.14
C THR A 20 -21.95 1.25 -20.74
N ASP A 21 -22.11 0.05 -20.14
CA ASP A 21 -22.99 -1.02 -20.62
C ASP A 21 -23.47 -1.89 -19.44
N PRO A 22 -24.33 -1.35 -18.56
CA PRO A 22 -24.83 -2.10 -17.41
C PRO A 22 -25.81 -3.19 -17.85
N ALA A 23 -25.68 -4.38 -17.26
CA ALA A 23 -26.62 -5.47 -17.46
C ALA A 23 -28.04 -5.09 -16.99
N VAL A 24 -29.04 -5.59 -17.71
CA VAL A 24 -30.46 -5.29 -17.44
C VAL A 24 -31.00 -6.15 -16.31
N ASP A 25 -30.58 -7.42 -16.23
CA ASP A 25 -30.96 -8.31 -15.15
C ASP A 25 -30.09 -8.09 -13.92
N VAL A 26 -30.73 -8.14 -12.74
CA VAL A 26 -30.06 -7.88 -11.46
C VAL A 26 -28.98 -8.91 -11.18
N ARG A 27 -29.20 -10.18 -11.54
CA ARG A 27 -28.24 -11.25 -11.33
C ARG A 27 -26.98 -11.01 -12.14
N ASP A 28 -27.16 -10.70 -13.42
CA ASP A 28 -26.07 -10.44 -14.36
C ASP A 28 -25.32 -9.15 -13.97
N LEU A 29 -26.01 -8.14 -13.46
CA LEU A 29 -25.40 -6.90 -12.96
C LEU A 29 -24.51 -7.14 -11.74
N VAL A 30 -24.91 -8.02 -10.82
CA VAL A 30 -24.09 -8.38 -9.65
C VAL A 30 -22.82 -9.11 -10.07
N GLU A 31 -22.93 -10.02 -11.03
CA GLU A 31 -21.78 -10.73 -11.58
C GLU A 31 -20.85 -9.76 -12.33
N GLN A 32 -21.41 -8.89 -13.16
CA GLN A 32 -20.68 -7.84 -13.86
C GLN A 32 -19.93 -6.93 -12.87
N TYR A 33 -20.58 -6.49 -11.79
CA TYR A 33 -19.95 -5.69 -10.75
C TYR A 33 -18.73 -6.39 -10.14
N SER A 34 -18.92 -7.65 -9.74
CA SER A 34 -17.87 -8.42 -9.06
C SER A 34 -16.66 -8.65 -9.98
N ASN A 35 -16.92 -8.94 -11.25
CA ASN A 35 -15.87 -9.16 -12.25
C ASN A 35 -15.11 -7.87 -12.60
N GLU A 36 -15.83 -6.79 -12.91
CA GLU A 36 -15.22 -5.50 -13.25
C GLU A 36 -14.40 -4.93 -12.10
N LEU A 37 -14.90 -5.02 -10.86
CA LEU A 37 -14.17 -4.57 -9.68
C LEU A 37 -12.89 -5.39 -9.44
N SER A 38 -12.96 -6.71 -9.62
CA SER A 38 -11.78 -7.58 -9.47
C SER A 38 -10.71 -7.23 -10.51
N LEU A 39 -11.10 -7.03 -11.77
CA LEU A 39 -10.18 -6.63 -12.84
C LEU A 39 -9.53 -5.27 -12.59
N LEU A 40 -10.31 -4.28 -12.12
CA LEU A 40 -9.79 -2.96 -11.75
C LEU A 40 -8.79 -3.05 -10.60
N LEU A 41 -9.10 -3.84 -9.58
CA LEU A 41 -8.21 -4.05 -8.44
C LEU A 41 -6.92 -4.76 -8.86
N ASP A 42 -6.98 -5.76 -9.74
CA ASP A 42 -5.79 -6.45 -10.23
C ASP A 42 -4.88 -5.52 -11.05
N LYS A 43 -5.46 -4.60 -11.82
CA LYS A 43 -4.72 -3.57 -12.59
C LYS A 43 -4.03 -2.56 -11.66
N HIS A 44 -4.76 -2.01 -10.69
CA HIS A 44 -4.32 -0.86 -9.90
C HIS A 44 -3.65 -1.21 -8.57
N ALA A 45 -4.02 -2.35 -8.01
CA ALA A 45 -3.57 -2.83 -6.71
C ALA A 45 -3.16 -4.31 -6.79
N PRO A 46 -2.21 -4.67 -7.67
CA PRO A 46 -1.80 -6.06 -7.85
C PRO A 46 -1.33 -6.64 -6.52
N SER A 47 -1.81 -7.86 -6.25
CA SER A 47 -1.37 -8.60 -5.07
C SER A 47 0.14 -8.85 -5.18
N TYR A 48 0.87 -8.49 -4.12
CA TYR A 48 2.31 -8.69 -4.06
C TYR A 48 2.65 -9.59 -2.89
N LEU A 49 3.44 -10.62 -3.14
CA LEU A 49 4.03 -11.42 -2.09
C LEU A 49 5.26 -10.68 -1.56
N LYS A 50 5.29 -10.44 -0.25
CA LYS A 50 6.49 -9.95 0.44
C LYS A 50 7.17 -11.11 1.13
N THR A 51 8.40 -11.38 0.73
CA THR A 51 9.26 -12.31 1.45
C THR A 51 9.68 -11.69 2.77
N VAL A 52 9.15 -12.23 3.87
CA VAL A 52 9.59 -11.85 5.22
C VAL A 52 10.76 -12.74 5.60
N VAL A 53 11.95 -12.15 5.72
CA VAL A 53 13.13 -12.87 6.21
C VAL A 53 13.01 -13.01 7.73
N LEU A 54 12.70 -14.22 8.19
CA LEU A 54 12.79 -14.58 9.61
C LEU A 54 14.26 -14.60 10.01
N ARG A 55 14.67 -13.63 10.83
CA ARG A 55 16.02 -13.63 11.41
C ARG A 55 15.99 -14.35 12.74
N PRO A 56 16.89 -15.32 12.98
CA PRO A 56 17.01 -15.95 14.29
C PRO A 56 17.40 -14.90 15.35
N HIS A 57 16.96 -15.13 16.58
CA HIS A 57 17.30 -14.26 17.71
C HIS A 57 18.82 -14.24 17.90
N GLN A 58 19.41 -13.03 17.88
CA GLN A 58 20.84 -12.85 18.11
C GLN A 58 21.08 -12.52 19.59
N PRO A 59 21.85 -13.33 20.34
CA PRO A 59 22.02 -13.15 21.79
C PRO A 59 22.56 -11.78 22.21
N TRP A 60 23.35 -11.14 21.35
CA TRP A 60 23.92 -9.81 21.58
C TRP A 60 22.97 -8.66 21.21
N PHE A 61 21.87 -8.93 20.49
CA PHE A 61 20.94 -7.90 20.02
C PHE A 61 19.79 -7.74 21.02
N SER A 62 20.09 -7.07 22.13
CA SER A 62 19.12 -6.83 23.21
C SER A 62 18.04 -5.81 22.82
N ASN A 63 16.95 -5.78 23.60
CA ASN A 63 15.88 -4.80 23.44
C ASN A 63 16.37 -3.35 23.59
N ASP A 64 17.38 -3.09 24.41
CA ASP A 64 17.93 -1.74 24.58
C ASP A 64 18.64 -1.25 23.32
N ILE A 65 19.41 -2.12 22.65
CA ILE A 65 20.04 -1.82 21.37
C ILE A 65 18.98 -1.53 20.30
N LEU A 66 17.91 -2.34 20.28
CA LEU A 66 16.79 -2.15 19.38
C LEU A 66 16.03 -0.83 19.66
N ARG A 67 15.85 -0.44 20.92
CA ARG A 67 15.28 0.86 21.31
C ARG A 67 16.16 2.03 20.85
N ALA A 68 17.46 1.99 21.14
CA ALA A 68 18.40 3.03 20.72
C ALA A 68 18.43 3.19 19.19
N LYS A 69 18.45 2.07 18.45
CA LYS A 69 18.41 2.06 16.99
C LYS A 69 17.10 2.60 16.42
N ARG A 70 15.96 2.39 17.09
CA ARG A 70 14.68 2.99 16.71
C ARG A 70 14.66 4.49 16.96
N ALA A 71 15.16 4.95 18.11
CA ALA A 71 15.25 6.36 18.45
C ALA A 71 16.10 7.12 17.41
N ARG A 72 17.29 6.59 17.09
CA ARG A 72 18.17 7.16 16.06
C ARG A 72 17.48 7.32 14.71
N ARG A 73 16.80 6.27 14.23
CA ARG A 73 16.04 6.33 12.95
C ARG A 73 14.86 7.31 12.99
N ALA A 74 14.26 7.55 14.17
CA ALA A 74 13.19 8.52 14.30
C ALA A 74 13.75 9.95 14.19
N ALA A 75 14.85 10.23 14.88
CA ALA A 75 15.59 11.49 14.77
C ALA A 75 16.09 11.74 13.33
N GLU A 76 16.72 10.74 12.70
CA GLU A 76 17.14 10.81 11.29
C GLU A 76 15.98 11.18 10.35
N ARG A 77 14.81 10.52 10.49
CA ARG A 77 13.63 10.85 9.67
C ARG A 77 13.12 12.25 9.92
N LYS A 78 13.14 12.73 11.17
CA LYS A 78 12.72 14.07 11.54
C LYS A 78 13.66 15.12 10.93
N TRP A 79 14.97 14.90 11.05
CA TRP A 79 16.01 15.72 10.45
C TRP A 79 15.90 15.79 8.92
N LEU A 80 15.71 14.65 8.23
CA LEU A 80 15.55 14.65 6.78
C LEU A 80 14.32 15.43 6.31
N LEU A 81 13.28 15.50 7.14
CA LEU A 81 12.07 16.26 6.83
C LEU A 81 12.23 17.75 7.14
N SER A 82 12.90 18.10 8.25
CA SER A 82 13.02 19.49 8.72
C SER A 82 14.27 20.22 8.23
N GLY A 83 15.30 19.49 7.80
CA GLY A 83 16.63 20.03 7.48
C GLY A 83 17.42 20.57 8.67
N SER A 84 16.89 20.48 9.90
CA SER A 84 17.46 21.11 11.10
C SER A 84 18.27 20.13 11.94
N PHE A 85 19.55 20.44 12.16
CA PHE A 85 20.47 19.60 12.95
C PHE A 85 19.98 19.32 14.39
N LEU A 86 19.18 20.22 14.98
CA LEU A 86 18.61 20.04 16.32
C LEU A 86 17.64 18.85 16.41
N ASP A 87 17.08 18.39 15.29
CA ASP A 87 16.17 17.24 15.26
C ASP A 87 16.90 15.88 15.21
N TYR A 88 18.23 15.89 15.09
CA TYR A 88 19.07 14.70 15.01
C TYR A 88 19.61 14.21 16.38
N ILE A 89 19.58 15.09 17.40
CA ILE A 89 20.17 14.87 18.73
C ILE A 89 19.21 14.09 19.64
#